data_AF-X1FUV2-F1
#
_entry.id   AF-X1FUV2-F1
#
_cell.length_a   1.000
_cell.length_b   1.000
_cell.length_c   1.000
_cell.angle_alpha   90.00
_cell.angle_beta   90.00
_cell.angle_gamma   90.00
#
_symmetry.space_group_name_H-M   'P 1'
#
loop_
_entity.id
_entity.type
_entity.pdbx_description
1 polymer ?
#
loop_
_entity_poly.entity_id
_entity_poly.type
_entity_poly.pdbx_seq_one_letter_code
_entity_poly.pdbx_strand_id
1 'polypeptide(L)'
;SKYEHIVKPLLNLYKGQMYPPTDYVKKLHPKLLSYCEEYELPIREKRWIPNDYRKWNYKISELLLNKEYLDAIKTGKSNNAMKWAGLNLNNLEESIINVYKRGELSKLKNFNKKIIEFVKPYLEKSKNY
;
A
#
# COMPACT_ATOMS: atom_id res chain seq x y z
N SER A 1 -7.60 38.69 10.59
CA SER A 1 -6.26 38.05 10.63
C SER A 1 -5.58 38.23 9.27
N LYS A 2 -4.25 38.38 9.17
CA LYS A 2 -3.53 38.51 7.85
C LYS A 2 -3.84 37.36 6.88
N TYR A 3 -4.24 36.20 7.39
CA TYR A 3 -4.54 35.00 6.61
C TYR A 3 -6.04 34.72 6.45
N GLU A 4 -6.91 35.68 6.72
CA GLU A 4 -8.36 35.47 6.73
C GLU A 4 -8.92 34.96 5.39
N HIS A 5 -8.32 35.40 4.28
CA HIS A 5 -8.64 34.93 2.92
C HIS A 5 -8.27 33.46 2.67
N ILE A 6 -7.42 32.85 3.50
CA ILE A 6 -7.03 31.43 3.43
C ILE A 6 -7.82 30.63 4.46
N VAL A 7 -7.87 31.15 5.70
CA VAL A 7 -8.45 30.45 6.86
C VAL A 7 -9.95 30.21 6.67
N LYS A 8 -10.72 31.21 6.19
CA LYS A 8 -12.17 31.05 5.99
C LYS A 8 -12.51 29.99 4.94
N PRO A 9 -11.91 29.99 3.73
CA PRO A 9 -12.12 28.91 2.76
C PRO A 9 -11.71 27.53 3.27
N LEU A 10 -10.60 27.42 4.01
CA LEU A 10 -10.17 26.14 4.59
C LEU A 10 -11.17 25.61 5.62
N LEU A 11 -11.60 26.45 6.56
CA LEU A 11 -12.62 26.06 7.55
C LEU A 11 -13.94 25.64 6.87
N ASN A 12 -14.34 26.37 5.82
CA ASN A 12 -15.53 26.05 5.03
C ASN A 12 -15.39 24.74 4.26
N LEU A 13 -14.21 24.44 3.71
CA LEU A 13 -13.93 23.18 3.01
C LEU A 13 -14.10 21.98 3.94
N TYR A 14 -13.58 22.08 5.16
CA TYR A 14 -13.63 21.01 6.14
C TYR A 14 -14.98 20.95 6.89
N LYS A 15 -15.79 22.00 6.85
CA LYS A 15 -17.11 22.08 7.53
C LYS A 15 -17.04 21.67 9.01
N GLY A 16 -15.96 22.04 9.69
CA GLY A 16 -15.71 21.68 11.09
C GLY A 16 -15.31 20.21 11.33
N GLN A 17 -15.08 19.42 10.28
CA GLN A 17 -14.57 18.06 10.39
C GLN A 17 -13.03 18.04 10.44
N MET A 18 -12.48 17.00 11.05
CA MET A 18 -11.02 16.77 11.07
C MET A 18 -10.50 16.39 9.67
N TYR A 19 -11.34 15.77 8.85
CA TYR A 19 -10.99 15.28 7.52
C TYR A 19 -11.74 16.06 6.44
N PRO A 20 -11.10 16.32 5.28
CA PRO A 20 -11.77 16.98 4.17
C PRO A 20 -12.84 16.08 3.53
N PRO A 21 -13.79 16.65 2.78
CA PRO A 21 -14.79 15.89 2.05
C PRO A 21 -14.18 14.84 1.09
N THR A 22 -14.79 13.66 1.03
CA THR A 22 -14.29 12.53 0.23
C THR A 22 -14.18 12.85 -1.27
N ASP A 23 -15.08 13.65 -1.80
CA ASP A 23 -15.09 14.11 -3.19
C ASP A 23 -13.93 15.07 -3.50
N TYR A 24 -13.57 15.95 -2.55
CA TYR A 24 -12.37 16.78 -2.66
C TYR A 24 -11.10 15.91 -2.72
N VAL A 25 -11.00 14.95 -1.81
CA VAL A 25 -9.86 14.00 -1.74
C VAL A 25 -9.72 13.20 -3.03
N LYS A 26 -10.82 12.67 -3.57
CA LYS A 26 -10.84 11.90 -4.82
C LYS A 26 -10.36 12.71 -6.04
N LYS A 27 -10.55 14.03 -6.03
CA LYS A 27 -10.03 14.92 -7.08
C LYS A 27 -8.55 15.24 -6.88
N LEU A 28 -8.13 15.48 -5.63
CA LEU A 28 -6.79 15.94 -5.32
C LEU A 28 -5.74 14.83 -5.39
N HIS A 29 -6.05 13.63 -4.90
CA HIS A 29 -5.07 12.54 -4.80
C HIS A 29 -4.47 12.11 -6.15
N PRO A 30 -5.24 11.92 -7.24
CA PRO A 30 -4.66 11.61 -8.54
C PRO A 30 -3.73 12.72 -9.06
N LYS A 31 -4.09 13.99 -8.83
CA LYS A 31 -3.28 15.15 -9.22
C LYS A 31 -1.98 15.23 -8.42
N LEU A 32 -2.04 14.93 -7.13
CA LEU A 32 -0.83 14.86 -6.30
C LEU A 32 0.07 13.72 -6.76
N LEU A 33 -0.51 12.54 -7.04
CA LEU A 33 0.23 11.40 -7.57
C LEU A 33 0.90 11.73 -8.91
N SER A 34 0.22 12.41 -9.83
CA SER A 34 0.83 12.79 -11.12
C SER A 34 2.02 13.72 -10.94
N TYR A 35 1.96 14.67 -10.00
CA TYR A 35 3.12 15.50 -9.69
C TYR A 35 4.25 14.68 -9.04
N CYS A 36 3.93 13.76 -8.13
CA CYS A 36 4.96 12.88 -7.59
C CYS A 36 5.64 12.05 -8.68
N GLU A 37 4.87 11.54 -9.65
CA GLU A 37 5.40 10.80 -10.81
C GLU A 37 6.24 11.72 -11.74
N GLU A 38 5.78 12.95 -12.03
CA GLU A 38 6.46 13.94 -12.88
C GLU A 38 7.81 14.39 -12.31
N TYR A 39 7.87 14.61 -10.99
CA TYR A 39 9.06 15.12 -10.31
C TYR A 39 9.86 14.01 -9.59
N GLU A 40 9.58 12.74 -9.88
CA GLU A 40 10.24 11.57 -9.28
C GLU A 40 10.25 11.59 -7.73
N LEU A 41 9.21 12.17 -7.13
CA LEU A 41 9.08 12.27 -5.68
C LEU A 41 8.60 10.95 -5.08
N PRO A 42 9.18 10.51 -3.96
CA PRO A 42 8.71 9.32 -3.28
C PRO A 42 7.28 9.52 -2.77
N ILE A 43 6.37 8.66 -3.22
CA ILE A 43 4.98 8.65 -2.75
C ILE A 43 4.81 7.96 -1.40
N ARG A 44 5.83 7.23 -0.94
CA ARG A 44 5.86 6.51 0.33
C ARG A 44 7.27 6.48 0.90
N GLU A 45 7.34 6.54 2.22
CA GLU A 45 8.56 6.26 2.97
C GLU A 45 9.04 4.83 2.72
N LYS A 46 10.36 4.65 2.60
CA LYS A 46 10.96 3.32 2.46
C LYS A 46 10.79 2.56 3.78
N ARG A 47 10.27 1.34 3.70
CA ARG A 47 10.11 0.51 4.89
C ARG A 47 11.46 -0.03 5.35
N TRP A 48 11.68 -0.06 6.66
CA TRP A 48 12.78 -0.84 7.23
C TRP A 48 12.57 -2.33 6.93
N ILE A 49 13.61 -3.00 6.42
CA ILE A 49 13.57 -4.42 6.06
C ILE A 49 14.56 -5.18 6.96
N PRO A 50 14.11 -6.21 7.70
CA PRO A 50 15.00 -7.01 8.54
C PRO A 50 15.97 -7.84 7.69
N ASN A 51 17.12 -8.20 8.27
CA ASN A 51 18.12 -9.08 7.66
C ASN A 51 17.99 -10.55 8.10
N ASP A 52 16.78 -10.99 8.44
CA ASP A 52 16.48 -12.36 8.86
C ASP A 52 15.44 -13.01 7.94
N TYR A 53 14.86 -14.14 8.36
CA TYR A 53 13.86 -14.87 7.60
C TYR A 53 12.64 -14.02 7.18
N ARG A 54 12.34 -12.93 7.91
CA ARG A 54 11.22 -12.03 7.67
C ARG A 54 11.48 -11.06 6.52
N LYS A 55 12.71 -10.95 6.03
CA LYS A 55 13.10 -10.04 4.93
C LYS A 55 12.11 -10.09 3.77
N TRP A 56 11.78 -11.30 3.30
CA TRP A 56 10.85 -11.48 2.19
C TRP A 56 9.39 -11.28 2.58
N ASN A 57 9.01 -11.52 3.85
CA ASN A 57 7.69 -11.19 4.37
C ASN A 57 7.46 -9.68 4.27
N TYR A 58 8.45 -8.88 4.68
CA TYR A 58 8.38 -7.42 4.63
C TYR A 58 8.35 -6.90 3.20
N LYS A 59 9.18 -7.44 2.30
CA LYS A 59 9.20 -7.05 0.88
C LYS A 59 7.87 -7.34 0.18
N ILE A 60 7.31 -8.52 0.36
CA ILE A 60 6.02 -8.88 -0.25
C ILE A 60 4.88 -8.10 0.42
N SER A 61 4.95 -7.83 1.72
CA SER A 61 3.99 -6.97 2.41
C SER A 61 4.01 -5.55 1.84
N GLU A 62 5.20 -4.96 1.69
CA GLU A 62 5.38 -3.64 1.07
C GLU A 62 4.81 -3.60 -0.35
N LEU A 63 5.08 -4.61 -1.17
CA LEU A 63 4.52 -4.74 -2.52
C LEU A 63 2.98 -4.71 -2.53
N LEU A 64 2.34 -5.52 -1.68
CA LEU A 64 0.89 -5.61 -1.57
C LEU A 64 0.26 -4.29 -1.10
N LEU A 65 0.86 -3.68 -0.08
CA LEU A 65 0.38 -2.42 0.50
C LEU A 65 0.59 -1.23 -0.45
N ASN A 66 1.68 -1.22 -1.22
CA ASN A 66 1.91 -0.19 -2.24
C ASN A 66 0.94 -0.32 -3.40
N LYS A 67 0.64 -1.55 -3.83
CA LYS A 67 -0.39 -1.79 -4.83
C LYS A 67 -1.76 -1.32 -4.36
N GLU A 68 -2.14 -1.63 -3.12
CA GLU A 68 -3.40 -1.16 -2.55
C GLU A 68 -3.46 0.37 -2.47
N TYR A 69 -2.42 1.02 -1.95
CA TYR A 69 -2.33 2.47 -1.87
C TYR A 69 -2.50 3.15 -3.24
N LEU A 70 -1.79 2.66 -4.26
CA LEU A 70 -1.89 3.18 -5.62
C LEU A 70 -3.28 2.95 -6.22
N ASP A 71 -3.87 1.78 -6.04
CA ASP A 71 -5.22 1.48 -6.50
C ASP A 71 -6.24 2.41 -5.82
N ALA A 72 -6.09 2.64 -4.52
CA ALA A 72 -6.95 3.53 -3.74
C ALA A 72 -6.86 4.98 -4.21
N ILE A 73 -5.66 5.48 -4.51
CA ILE A 73 -5.48 6.81 -5.08
C ILE A 73 -6.11 6.94 -6.46
N LYS A 74 -5.85 5.97 -7.35
CA LYS A 74 -6.28 6.03 -8.76
C LYS A 74 -7.78 5.84 -8.92
N THR A 75 -8.39 4.97 -8.12
CA THR A 75 -9.80 4.57 -8.28
C THR A 75 -10.72 5.12 -7.20
N GLY A 76 -10.16 5.65 -6.11
CA GLY A 76 -10.92 6.04 -4.91
C GLY A 76 -11.48 4.86 -4.13
N LYS A 77 -11.06 3.61 -4.42
CA LYS A 77 -11.54 2.38 -3.77
C LYS A 77 -10.37 1.57 -3.22
N SER A 78 -10.43 1.23 -1.94
CA SER A 78 -9.47 0.34 -1.28
C SER A 78 -9.59 -1.09 -1.80
N ASN A 79 -8.45 -1.69 -2.16
CA ASN A 79 -8.37 -3.11 -2.47
C ASN A 79 -8.10 -3.90 -1.19
N ASN A 80 -9.18 -4.17 -0.43
CA ASN A 80 -9.10 -4.81 0.89
C ASN A 80 -8.40 -6.19 0.85
N ALA A 81 -8.47 -6.92 -0.26
CA ALA A 81 -7.76 -8.20 -0.39
C ALA A 81 -6.24 -8.03 -0.31
N MET A 82 -5.69 -7.06 -1.07
CA MET A 82 -4.26 -6.72 -1.05
C MET A 82 -3.85 -6.18 0.32
N LYS A 83 -4.66 -5.28 0.89
CA LYS A 83 -4.44 -4.70 2.23
C LYS A 83 -4.28 -5.79 3.29
N TRP A 84 -5.28 -6.66 3.41
CA TRP A 84 -5.27 -7.67 4.47
C TRP A 84 -4.21 -8.75 4.25
N ALA A 85 -3.93 -9.15 3.01
CA ALA A 85 -2.82 -10.04 2.71
C ALA A 85 -1.47 -9.43 3.13
N GLY A 86 -1.22 -8.16 2.79
CA GLY A 86 -0.01 -7.45 3.16
C GLY A 86 0.13 -7.27 4.68
N LEU A 87 -0.94 -6.93 5.38
CA LEU A 87 -0.94 -6.76 6.84
C LEU A 87 -0.68 -8.07 7.58
N ASN A 88 -1.37 -9.17 7.21
CA ASN A 88 -1.16 -10.47 7.85
C ASN A 88 0.25 -11.01 7.62
N LEU A 89 0.86 -10.70 6.48
CA LEU A 89 2.18 -11.20 6.16
C LEU A 89 3.26 -10.69 7.12
N ASN A 90 3.06 -9.51 7.73
CA ASN A 90 3.97 -8.99 8.75
C ASN A 90 4.01 -9.85 10.03
N ASN A 91 2.95 -10.63 10.26
CA ASN A 91 2.80 -11.50 11.42
C ASN A 91 3.08 -12.98 11.08
N LEU A 92 3.55 -13.27 9.86
CA LEU A 92 3.92 -14.63 9.48
C LEU A 92 5.19 -15.04 10.23
N GLU A 93 5.08 -16.10 11.03
CA GLU A 93 6.14 -16.61 11.92
C GLU A 93 7.25 -17.38 11.18
N GLU A 94 7.08 -17.60 9.87
CA GLU A 94 8.06 -18.22 9.00
C GLU A 94 8.30 -17.40 7.73
N SER A 95 9.29 -17.79 6.93
CA SER A 95 9.54 -17.12 5.65
C SER A 95 8.47 -17.49 4.62
N ILE A 96 7.87 -16.49 3.97
CA ILE A 96 6.99 -16.68 2.81
C ILE A 96 7.68 -17.46 1.67
N ILE A 97 9.02 -17.40 1.58
CA ILE A 97 9.78 -18.19 0.61
C ILE A 97 9.65 -19.69 0.91
N ASN A 98 9.70 -20.08 2.19
CA ASN A 98 9.56 -21.48 2.58
C ASN A 98 8.13 -21.98 2.33
N VAL A 99 7.13 -21.18 2.69
CA VAL A 99 5.71 -21.45 2.36
C VAL A 99 5.53 -21.64 0.86
N TYR A 100 6.12 -20.76 0.04
CA TYR A 100 6.08 -20.86 -1.42
C TYR A 100 6.75 -22.12 -1.95
N LYS A 101 7.94 -22.49 -1.45
CA LYS A 101 8.64 -23.72 -1.83
C LYS A 101 7.82 -24.98 -1.55
N ARG A 102 7.03 -24.99 -0.47
CA ARG A 102 6.11 -26.10 -0.13
C ARG A 102 4.80 -26.07 -0.92
N GLY A 103 4.54 -25.03 -1.72
CA GLY A 103 3.28 -24.88 -2.46
C GLY A 103 2.09 -24.48 -1.58
N GLU A 104 2.34 -23.88 -0.41
CA GLU A 104 1.32 -23.68 0.64
C GLU A 104 0.79 -22.24 0.74
N LEU A 105 1.07 -21.37 -0.24
CA LEU A 105 0.63 -19.98 -0.20
C LEU A 105 -0.89 -19.84 -0.03
N SER A 106 -1.68 -20.76 -0.60
CA SER A 106 -3.14 -20.78 -0.47
C SER A 106 -3.63 -21.07 0.96
N LYS A 107 -2.77 -21.61 1.84
CA LYS A 107 -3.09 -21.82 3.26
C LYS A 107 -2.91 -20.54 4.09
N LEU A 108 -2.22 -19.52 3.57
CA LEU A 108 -2.01 -18.27 4.28
C LEU A 108 -3.30 -17.44 4.36
N LYS A 109 -3.48 -16.76 5.49
CA LYS A 109 -4.63 -15.89 5.72
C LYS A 109 -4.68 -14.75 4.68
N ASN A 110 -5.81 -14.62 4.00
CA ASN A 110 -6.06 -13.65 2.92
C ASN A 110 -5.24 -13.84 1.62
N PHE A 111 -4.59 -14.99 1.42
CA PHE A 111 -3.93 -15.33 0.16
C PHE A 111 -4.86 -16.09 -0.79
N ASN A 112 -5.78 -15.36 -1.42
CA ASN A 112 -6.59 -15.92 -2.50
C ASN A 112 -5.78 -16.03 -3.81
N LYS A 113 -6.36 -16.68 -4.82
CA LYS A 113 -5.75 -16.88 -6.15
C LYS A 113 -5.16 -15.59 -6.75
N LYS A 114 -5.88 -14.47 -6.69
CA LYS A 114 -5.44 -13.18 -7.21
C LYS A 114 -4.19 -12.65 -6.50
N ILE A 115 -4.12 -12.79 -5.18
CA ILE A 115 -2.93 -12.40 -4.41
C ILE A 115 -1.75 -13.28 -4.78
N ILE A 116 -1.95 -14.60 -4.86
CA ILE A 116 -0.91 -15.56 -5.21
C ILE A 116 -0.34 -15.26 -6.59
N GLU A 117 -1.19 -15.08 -7.60
CA GLU A 117 -0.79 -14.73 -8.96
C GLU A 117 -0.01 -13.41 -9.00
N PHE A 118 -0.39 -12.42 -8.19
CA PHE A 118 0.30 -11.14 -8.12
C PHE A 118 1.70 -11.24 -7.50
N VAL A 119 1.88 -12.02 -6.42
CA VAL A 119 3.16 -12.10 -5.71
C VAL A 119 4.13 -13.12 -6.30
N LYS A 120 3.62 -14.13 -7.01
CA LYS A 120 4.41 -15.25 -7.53
C LYS A 120 5.63 -14.82 -8.37
N PRO A 121 5.55 -13.86 -9.31
CA PRO A 121 6.72 -13.42 -10.06
C PRO A 121 7.86 -12.84 -9.20
N TYR A 122 7.52 -12.24 -8.05
CA TYR A 122 8.48 -11.68 -7.12
C TYR A 122 9.13 -12.75 -6.25
N LEU A 123 8.35 -13.77 -5.87
CA LEU A 123 8.84 -14.95 -5.16
C LEU A 123 9.73 -15.82 -6.04
N GLU A 124 9.48 -15.90 -7.34
CA GLU A 124 10.33 -16.62 -8.29
C GLU A 124 11.71 -15.97 -8.45
N LYS A 125 11.74 -14.64 -8.63
CA LYS A 125 12.99 -13.87 -8.72
C LYS A 125 13.83 -13.92 -7.44
N SER A 126 13.19 -14.18 -6.30
CA SER A 126 13.88 -14.31 -5.01
C SER A 126 14.74 -15.58 -4.89
N LYS A 127 14.52 -16.61 -5.73
CA LYS A 127 15.28 -17.87 -5.68
C LYS A 127 16.77 -17.70 -6.02
N ASN A 128 17.16 -16.56 -6.57
CA ASN A 128 18.53 -16.28 -7.01
C ASN A 128 19.36 -15.53 -5.96
N TYR A 129 18.87 -15.37 -4.73
CA TYR A 129 19.54 -14.67 -3.62
C TYR A 129 19.38 -15.39 -2.28
#